data_AF-A0A4R6Z2F5-F1
#
_entry.id   AF-A0A4R6Z2F5-F1
#
_cell.length_a   1.000
_cell.length_b   1.000
_cell.length_c   1.000
_cell.angle_alpha   90.00
_cell.angle_beta   90.00
_cell.angle_gamma   90.00
#
_symmetry.space_group_name_H-M   'P 1'
#
loop_
_entity.id
_entity.type
_entity.pdbx_description
1 polymer ?
#
loop_
_entity_poly.entity_id
_entity_poly.type
_entity_poly.pdbx_seq_one_letter_code
_entity_poly.pdbx_strand_id
1 'polypeptide(L)'
;MPRLSLFRPLLACAVLTGTAAAQAATPLPSAATAPDQVLRWFNGSINFAIGSNINCQTQQIESTASAYAGYTLLPPNFTPSVGEVFYTHLVVSHQGNPCTGSALGIEFALPNGVTTAVSSDNPAFCFARTNNFQGTNPVLINLGTDIGYGCPQSFPASSNGRRLIAPNGGAGGSGAWGMAFGFYLEFLIPLRATTPLPGISQIVWTINPGVGQFGQVGVAPTVNNEVIFRSTMEDNQLTLDLCSVTPLAAGC
;
A
#
# COMPACT_ATOMS: atom_id res chain seq x y z
N MET A 1 -36.46 -43.59 76.10
CA MET A 1 -36.54 -42.58 77.20
C MET A 1 -35.38 -42.88 78.15
N PRO A 2 -34.56 -41.95 78.69
CA PRO A 2 -34.47 -40.48 78.55
C PRO A 2 -33.03 -39.92 78.24
N ARG A 3 -33.01 -38.65 77.77
CA ARG A 3 -32.16 -37.47 78.13
C ARG A 3 -30.61 -37.54 78.18
N LEU A 4 -29.92 -36.76 77.33
CA LEU A 4 -29.27 -35.42 77.59
C LEU A 4 -28.02 -35.52 78.50
N SER A 5 -26.89 -34.85 78.31
CA SER A 5 -26.41 -33.82 77.37
C SER A 5 -24.93 -33.50 77.75
N LEU A 6 -24.26 -32.71 76.90
CA LEU A 6 -23.13 -31.80 77.21
C LEU A 6 -21.76 -32.41 77.58
N PHE A 7 -20.75 -32.17 76.74
CA PHE A 7 -19.77 -31.10 76.91
C PHE A 7 -18.75 -31.10 75.75
N ARG A 8 -18.78 -30.04 74.91
CA ARG A 8 -17.58 -29.48 74.24
C ARG A 8 -16.78 -28.71 75.31
N PRO A 9 -15.46 -28.44 75.22
CA PRO A 9 -14.68 -28.09 74.02
C PRO A 9 -13.25 -28.73 74.06
N LEU A 10 -12.25 -28.53 73.21
CA LEU A 10 -11.52 -27.33 72.80
C LEU A 10 -10.44 -27.82 71.78
N LEU A 11 -10.22 -27.02 70.74
CA LEU A 11 -8.91 -26.62 70.20
C LEU A 11 -7.77 -27.68 70.08
N ALA A 12 -7.38 -27.97 68.83
CA ALA A 12 -5.99 -27.84 68.40
C ALA A 12 -5.94 -27.77 66.87
N CYS A 13 -5.80 -26.53 66.37
CA CYS A 13 -5.51 -26.22 64.98
C CYS A 13 -4.01 -26.48 64.76
N ALA A 14 -3.64 -27.58 64.11
CA ALA A 14 -2.30 -27.79 63.58
C ALA A 14 -2.35 -27.58 62.06
N VAL A 15 -2.21 -26.32 61.64
CA VAL A 15 -1.99 -25.97 60.24
C VAL A 15 -0.55 -26.34 59.91
N LEU A 16 -0.35 -27.46 59.22
CA LEU A 16 0.88 -27.76 58.50
C LEU A 16 1.00 -26.74 57.37
N THR A 17 1.81 -25.71 57.56
CA THR A 17 2.25 -24.82 56.49
C THR A 17 3.17 -25.59 55.56
N GLY A 18 2.58 -26.31 54.61
CA GLY A 18 3.28 -26.77 53.42
C GLY A 18 3.65 -25.54 52.60
N THR A 19 4.92 -25.14 52.64
CA THR A 19 5.50 -24.21 51.67
C THR A 19 5.52 -24.92 50.31
N ALA A 20 4.42 -24.85 49.57
CA ALA A 20 4.41 -25.12 48.16
C ALA A 20 5.29 -24.05 47.51
N ALA A 21 6.50 -24.44 47.11
CA ALA A 21 7.33 -23.63 46.24
C ALA A 21 6.51 -23.37 44.98
N ALA A 22 6.00 -22.14 44.85
CA ALA A 22 5.46 -21.64 43.61
C ALA A 22 6.61 -21.69 42.59
N GLN A 23 6.66 -22.75 41.79
CA GLN A 23 7.44 -22.75 40.57
C GLN A 23 6.86 -21.61 39.74
N ALA A 24 7.59 -20.49 39.70
CA ALA A 24 7.35 -19.45 38.75
C ALA A 24 7.33 -20.12 37.38
N ALA A 25 6.15 -20.19 36.78
CA ALA A 25 6.02 -20.64 35.41
C ALA A 25 6.91 -19.73 34.58
N THR A 26 8.02 -20.27 34.10
CA THR A 26 8.84 -19.64 33.07
C THR A 26 7.89 -19.20 31.97
N PRO A 27 7.81 -17.90 31.62
CA PRO A 27 7.02 -17.49 30.49
C PRO A 27 7.54 -18.27 29.29
N LEU A 28 6.65 -19.08 28.69
CA LEU A 28 6.92 -19.73 27.42
C LEU A 28 7.41 -18.66 26.45
N PRO A 29 8.46 -18.92 25.65
CA PRO A 29 8.87 -18.01 24.60
C PRO A 29 7.62 -17.67 23.76
N SER A 30 7.38 -16.37 23.61
CA SER A 30 6.35 -15.84 22.73
C SER A 30 6.36 -16.64 21.43
N ALA A 31 5.21 -17.18 21.05
CA ALA A 31 5.06 -17.92 19.81
C ALA A 31 5.74 -17.15 18.67
N ALA A 32 6.58 -17.85 17.91
CA ALA A 32 7.23 -17.31 16.74
C ALA A 32 6.19 -16.60 15.87
N THR A 33 6.50 -15.37 15.49
CA THR A 33 5.77 -14.57 14.51
C THR A 33 5.37 -15.48 13.36
N ALA A 34 4.08 -15.53 13.03
CA ALA A 34 3.59 -16.28 11.88
C ALA A 34 4.43 -15.91 10.64
N PRO A 35 4.68 -16.85 9.70
CA PRO A 35 5.45 -16.53 8.51
C PRO A 35 4.81 -15.33 7.83
N ASP A 36 5.62 -14.29 7.66
CA ASP A 36 5.30 -13.07 6.95
C ASP A 36 4.61 -13.46 5.64
N GLN A 37 3.33 -13.11 5.50
CA GLN A 37 2.51 -13.58 4.38
C GLN A 37 3.05 -12.92 3.11
N VAL A 38 3.82 -13.67 2.31
CA VAL A 38 4.42 -13.16 1.08
C VAL A 38 3.31 -12.78 0.11
N LEU A 39 3.05 -11.49 0.01
CA LEU A 39 2.04 -10.92 -0.88
C LEU A 39 2.37 -11.25 -2.35
N ARG A 40 1.36 -11.68 -3.12
CA ARG A 40 1.50 -11.89 -4.58
C ARG A 40 1.16 -10.60 -5.32
N TRP A 41 2.01 -10.24 -6.27
CA TRP A 41 1.88 -9.04 -7.10
C TRP A 41 1.43 -9.38 -8.52
N PHE A 42 0.51 -8.59 -9.05
CA PHE A 42 -0.05 -8.75 -10.39
C PHE A 42 -0.04 -7.41 -11.12
N ASN A 43 0.63 -7.36 -12.27
CA ASN A 43 0.73 -6.15 -13.08
C ASN A 43 -0.24 -6.23 -14.26
N GLY A 44 -0.85 -5.10 -14.57
CA GLY A 44 -1.64 -4.89 -15.79
C GLY A 44 -0.78 -4.40 -16.95
N SER A 45 -1.46 -3.89 -17.99
CA SER A 45 -0.79 -3.37 -19.17
C SER A 45 -0.07 -2.05 -18.88
N ILE A 46 1.14 -1.93 -19.44
CA ILE A 46 1.94 -0.70 -19.39
C ILE A 46 1.48 0.24 -20.50
N ASN A 47 1.38 1.54 -20.20
CA ASN A 47 1.21 2.61 -21.18
C ASN A 47 2.46 3.48 -21.22
N PHE A 48 3.14 3.50 -22.36
CA PHE A 48 4.40 4.21 -22.55
C PHE A 48 4.25 5.63 -23.13
N ALA A 49 3.02 6.09 -23.39
CA ALA A 49 2.76 7.32 -24.12
C ALA A 49 1.62 8.12 -23.48
N ILE A 50 1.85 8.64 -22.27
CA ILE A 50 0.89 9.48 -21.55
C ILE A 50 1.26 10.95 -21.71
N GLY A 51 0.44 11.69 -22.46
CA GLY A 51 0.66 13.10 -22.77
C GLY A 51 1.90 13.34 -23.64
N SER A 52 2.15 14.61 -23.93
CA SER A 52 3.33 15.03 -24.68
C SER A 52 3.88 16.36 -24.18
N ASN A 53 5.19 16.51 -24.23
CA ASN A 53 5.87 17.76 -23.91
C ASN A 53 7.02 18.03 -24.90
N ILE A 54 7.68 19.17 -24.74
CA ILE A 54 8.85 19.55 -25.53
C ILE A 54 10.09 19.29 -24.68
N ASN A 55 10.99 18.47 -25.20
CA ASN A 55 12.28 18.20 -24.59
C ASN A 55 13.12 19.49 -24.54
N CYS A 56 13.63 19.83 -23.36
CA CYS A 56 14.38 21.07 -23.13
C CYS A 56 15.69 21.17 -23.91
N GLN A 57 16.32 20.03 -24.19
CA GLN A 57 17.62 20.00 -24.88
C GLN A 57 17.46 19.88 -26.39
N THR A 58 16.59 18.99 -26.86
CA THR A 58 16.47 18.66 -28.29
C THR A 58 15.36 19.43 -29.00
N GLN A 59 14.47 20.09 -28.26
CA GLN A 59 13.26 20.77 -28.77
C GLN A 59 12.32 19.83 -29.56
N GLN A 60 12.46 18.51 -29.39
CA GLN A 60 11.59 17.51 -29.99
C GLN A 60 10.39 17.20 -29.08
N ILE A 61 9.30 16.74 -29.69
CA ILE A 61 8.14 16.23 -28.96
C ILE A 61 8.50 14.88 -28.34
N GLU A 62 8.18 14.71 -27.05
CA GLU A 62 8.38 13.46 -26.31
C GLU A 62 7.17 13.13 -25.44
N SER A 63 7.06 11.88 -24.99
CA SER A 63 6.05 11.48 -24.02
C SER A 63 6.35 12.09 -22.66
N THR A 64 5.30 12.55 -21.97
CA THR A 64 5.47 13.13 -20.62
C THR A 64 5.65 12.05 -19.59
N ALA A 65 4.74 11.07 -19.57
CA ALA A 65 4.76 10.00 -18.59
C ALA A 65 4.56 8.64 -19.23
N SER A 66 4.99 7.63 -18.49
CA SER A 66 4.66 6.23 -18.74
C SER A 66 4.28 5.59 -17.43
N ALA A 67 3.25 4.76 -17.44
CA ALA A 67 2.72 4.16 -16.24
C ALA A 67 2.36 2.71 -16.44
N TYR A 68 2.23 1.99 -15.34
CA TYR A 68 1.51 0.73 -15.28
C TYR A 68 0.74 0.64 -13.97
N ALA A 69 -0.37 -0.06 -14.01
CA ALA A 69 -1.16 -0.37 -12.83
C ALA A 69 -0.96 -1.82 -12.45
N GLY A 70 -1.20 -2.14 -11.20
CA GLY A 70 -1.29 -3.50 -10.73
C GLY A 70 -2.09 -3.61 -9.44
N TYR A 71 -2.09 -4.80 -8.86
CA TYR A 71 -2.59 -5.02 -7.52
C TYR A 71 -1.82 -6.13 -6.83
N THR A 72 -1.97 -6.16 -5.51
CA THR A 72 -1.30 -7.05 -4.60
C THR A 72 -2.34 -7.71 -3.70
N LEU A 73 -2.30 -9.03 -3.60
CA LEU A 73 -3.24 -9.85 -2.83
C LEU A 73 -2.49 -10.83 -1.91
N LEU A 74 -3.09 -11.14 -0.76
CA LEU A 74 -2.59 -12.18 0.13
C LEU A 74 -2.81 -13.57 -0.49
N PRO A 75 -1.78 -14.45 -0.51
CA PRO A 75 -1.98 -15.86 -0.82
C PRO A 75 -3.03 -16.51 0.10
N PRO A 76 -3.66 -17.62 -0.31
CA PRO A 76 -3.47 -18.37 -1.55
C PRO A 76 -4.35 -17.90 -2.72
N ASN A 77 -5.13 -16.84 -2.53
CA ASN A 77 -6.13 -16.41 -3.49
C ASN A 77 -5.49 -15.76 -4.72
N PHE A 78 -6.15 -15.92 -5.87
CA PHE A 78 -5.83 -15.21 -7.11
C PHE A 78 -6.87 -14.14 -7.43
N THR A 79 -7.90 -14.03 -6.60
CA THR A 79 -8.96 -13.03 -6.73
C THR A 79 -9.35 -12.58 -5.31
N PRO A 80 -9.57 -11.28 -5.07
CA PRO A 80 -9.99 -10.83 -3.75
C PRO A 80 -11.32 -11.47 -3.35
N SER A 81 -11.36 -12.07 -2.16
CA SER A 81 -12.59 -12.56 -1.57
C SER A 81 -13.48 -11.40 -1.12
N VAL A 82 -14.78 -11.64 -0.99
CA VAL A 82 -15.70 -10.63 -0.43
C VAL A 82 -15.27 -10.27 0.99
N GLY A 83 -15.06 -8.98 1.23
CA GLY A 83 -14.57 -8.44 2.49
C GLY A 83 -13.05 -8.40 2.61
N GLU A 84 -12.30 -9.04 1.72
CA GLU A 84 -10.83 -9.04 1.73
C GLU A 84 -10.27 -7.67 1.32
N VAL A 85 -9.23 -7.23 2.02
CA VAL A 85 -8.47 -6.02 1.67
C VAL A 85 -7.32 -6.42 0.76
N PHE A 86 -7.15 -5.66 -0.32
CA PHE A 86 -6.04 -5.82 -1.26
C PHE A 86 -5.55 -4.44 -1.69
N TYR A 87 -4.33 -4.33 -2.19
CA TYR A 87 -3.77 -3.05 -2.59
C TYR A 87 -3.76 -2.95 -4.11
N THR A 88 -4.36 -1.92 -4.69
CA THR A 88 -4.02 -1.54 -6.07
C THR A 88 -2.78 -0.67 -6.05
N HIS A 89 -1.91 -0.82 -7.04
CA HIS A 89 -0.77 0.05 -7.23
C HIS A 89 -0.76 0.72 -8.58
N LEU A 90 -0.15 1.91 -8.61
CA LEU A 90 0.18 2.64 -9.81
C LEU A 90 1.65 3.02 -9.71
N VAL A 91 2.42 2.66 -10.73
CA VAL A 91 3.77 3.17 -10.91
C VAL A 91 3.77 4.09 -12.12
N VAL A 92 4.26 5.32 -11.93
CA VAL A 92 4.39 6.32 -12.99
C VAL A 92 5.83 6.77 -13.07
N SER A 93 6.37 6.82 -14.28
CA SER A 93 7.69 7.34 -14.59
C SER A 93 7.56 8.58 -15.47
N HIS A 94 8.48 9.53 -15.28
CA HIS A 94 8.63 10.64 -16.21
C HIS A 94 9.67 10.29 -17.27
N GLN A 95 9.27 10.18 -18.54
CA GLN A 95 10.18 9.77 -19.61
C GLN A 95 10.95 10.94 -20.23
N GLY A 96 10.37 12.14 -20.21
CA GLY A 96 10.95 13.33 -20.83
C GLY A 96 11.77 14.23 -19.91
N ASN A 97 12.45 15.21 -20.49
CA ASN A 97 13.12 16.34 -19.84
C ASN A 97 12.39 17.67 -20.19
N PRO A 98 11.25 17.96 -19.56
CA PRO A 98 10.41 19.09 -19.93
C PRO A 98 11.02 20.42 -19.47
N CYS A 99 10.95 21.46 -20.30
CA CYS A 99 11.52 22.78 -19.99
C CYS A 99 10.99 23.42 -18.69
N THR A 100 9.73 23.15 -18.34
CA THR A 100 9.01 23.83 -17.25
C THR A 100 8.77 22.93 -16.04
N GLY A 101 9.41 21.76 -15.99
CA GLY A 101 9.02 20.70 -15.06
C GLY A 101 7.67 20.09 -15.43
N SER A 102 7.25 19.07 -14.68
CA SER A 102 5.99 18.36 -14.91
C SER A 102 5.28 18.11 -13.59
N ALA A 103 3.94 18.11 -13.63
CA ALA A 103 3.10 17.75 -12.51
C ALA A 103 1.93 16.93 -13.02
N LEU A 104 1.59 15.86 -12.30
CA LEU A 104 0.56 14.92 -12.71
C LEU A 104 -0.66 15.04 -11.79
N GLY A 105 -1.83 15.25 -12.39
CA GLY A 105 -3.09 14.91 -11.75
C GLY A 105 -3.31 13.40 -11.87
N ILE A 106 -3.66 12.74 -10.77
CA ILE A 106 -3.91 11.29 -10.77
C ILE A 106 -5.32 11.03 -10.23
N GLU A 107 -6.04 10.18 -10.94
CA GLU A 107 -7.37 9.71 -10.56
C GLU A 107 -7.46 8.20 -10.74
N PHE A 108 -8.36 7.55 -10.02
CA PHE A 108 -8.65 6.14 -10.20
C PHE A 108 -10.14 5.86 -10.14
N ALA A 109 -10.61 5.04 -11.08
CA ALA A 109 -11.94 4.48 -11.14
C ALA A 109 -11.89 3.04 -10.60
N LEU A 110 -12.80 2.75 -9.67
CA LEU A 110 -12.99 1.42 -9.14
C LEU A 110 -14.13 0.72 -9.90
N PRO A 111 -13.99 -0.58 -10.18
CA PRO A 111 -15.10 -1.35 -10.71
C PRO A 111 -16.22 -1.47 -9.66
N ASN A 112 -17.43 -1.78 -10.12
CA ASN A 112 -18.54 -2.05 -9.20
C ASN A 112 -18.18 -3.23 -8.28
N GLY A 113 -18.59 -3.16 -7.01
CA GLY A 113 -18.22 -4.16 -6.03
C GLY A 113 -16.83 -3.98 -5.42
N VAL A 114 -16.14 -2.85 -5.70
CA VAL A 114 -14.86 -2.50 -5.06
C VAL A 114 -14.94 -1.10 -4.45
N THR A 115 -14.49 -0.97 -3.21
CA THR A 115 -14.43 0.31 -2.50
C THR A 115 -13.05 0.53 -1.90
N THR A 116 -12.73 1.78 -1.56
CA THR A 116 -11.50 2.10 -0.81
C THR A 116 -11.61 1.57 0.61
N ALA A 117 -10.54 0.96 1.12
CA ALA A 117 -10.49 0.34 2.43
C ALA A 117 -9.55 1.07 3.41
N VAL A 118 -9.23 2.34 3.13
CA VAL A 118 -8.28 3.10 3.96
C VAL A 118 -8.75 3.16 5.41
N SER A 119 -7.85 2.77 6.29
CA SER A 119 -7.98 2.86 7.74
C SER A 119 -6.61 3.00 8.39
N SER A 120 -6.54 3.10 9.71
CA SER A 120 -5.27 2.98 10.45
C SER A 120 -4.58 1.64 10.18
N ASP A 121 -5.36 0.57 9.99
CA ASP A 121 -4.85 -0.78 9.80
C ASP A 121 -4.45 -1.05 8.35
N ASN A 122 -5.07 -0.33 7.41
CA ASN A 122 -4.79 -0.42 5.98
C ASN A 122 -4.55 1.00 5.47
N PRO A 123 -3.37 1.62 5.74
CA PRO A 123 -3.08 2.94 5.23
C PRO A 123 -2.75 2.88 3.75
N ALA A 124 -2.95 3.99 3.04
CA ALA A 124 -2.39 4.18 1.71
C ALA A 124 -0.91 4.55 1.81
N PHE A 125 -0.11 4.07 0.85
CA PHE A 125 1.32 4.34 0.77
C PHE A 125 1.67 5.06 -0.53
N CYS A 126 2.64 5.97 -0.44
CA CYS A 126 3.10 6.78 -1.55
C CYS A 126 4.62 6.87 -1.47
N PHE A 127 5.27 6.52 -2.56
CA PHE A 127 6.71 6.49 -2.67
C PHE A 127 7.17 7.24 -3.90
N ALA A 128 8.39 7.76 -3.80
CA ALA A 128 9.13 8.26 -4.95
C ALA A 128 10.48 7.55 -5.04
N ARG A 129 10.97 7.38 -6.27
CA ARG A 129 12.33 6.94 -6.55
C ARG A 129 13.00 7.93 -7.48
N THR A 130 14.17 8.40 -7.10
CA THR A 130 15.04 9.20 -7.96
C THR A 130 15.89 8.31 -8.87
N ASN A 131 16.25 8.82 -10.05
CA ASN A 131 17.27 8.19 -10.89
C ASN A 131 18.68 8.50 -10.37
N ASN A 132 19.63 7.66 -10.78
CA ASN A 132 21.05 7.85 -10.54
C ASN A 132 21.67 8.76 -11.63
N PHE A 133 21.19 9.98 -11.78
CA PHE A 133 21.71 10.87 -12.85
C PHE A 133 23.03 11.56 -12.48
N GLN A 134 23.48 11.48 -11.22
CA GLN A 134 24.70 12.15 -10.72
C GLN A 134 25.73 11.21 -10.06
N GLY A 135 25.63 9.90 -10.27
CA GLY A 135 26.51 8.92 -9.61
C GLY A 135 26.07 8.57 -8.17
N THR A 136 24.95 9.13 -7.71
CA THR A 136 24.30 8.79 -6.43
C THR A 136 23.31 7.65 -6.63
N ASN A 137 23.42 6.60 -5.80
CA ASN A 137 22.47 5.48 -5.85
C ASN A 137 21.01 5.97 -5.79
N PRO A 138 20.09 5.33 -6.53
CA PRO A 138 18.69 5.71 -6.51
C PRO A 138 18.16 5.64 -5.07
N VAL A 139 17.48 6.71 -4.64
CA VAL A 139 16.94 6.82 -3.29
C VAL A 139 15.44 6.56 -3.34
N LEU A 140 14.97 5.68 -2.47
CA LEU A 140 13.54 5.53 -2.18
C LEU A 140 13.13 6.55 -1.14
N ILE A 141 12.11 7.34 -1.45
CA ILE A 141 11.58 8.40 -0.61
C ILE A 141 10.16 8.00 -0.20
N ASN A 142 9.91 7.94 1.11
CA ASN A 142 8.56 7.78 1.63
C ASN A 142 7.86 9.14 1.61
N LEU A 143 6.95 9.33 0.65
CA LEU A 143 6.19 10.57 0.50
C LEU A 143 5.15 10.73 1.61
N GLY A 144 4.75 9.66 2.30
CA GLY A 144 3.84 9.70 3.44
C GLY A 144 4.32 10.58 4.58
N THR A 145 5.64 10.64 4.77
CA THR A 145 6.30 11.47 5.79
C THR A 145 6.87 12.78 5.23
N ASP A 146 6.69 13.03 3.93
CA ASP A 146 7.23 14.22 3.28
C ASP A 146 6.39 15.47 3.59
N ILE A 147 7.07 16.56 3.95
CA ILE A 147 6.43 17.81 4.38
C ILE A 147 5.70 18.56 3.25
N GLY A 148 6.07 18.32 1.98
CA GLY A 148 5.49 18.97 0.81
C GLY A 148 4.44 18.13 0.09
N TYR A 149 4.52 16.80 0.21
CA TYR A 149 3.58 15.88 -0.44
C TYR A 149 2.61 15.22 0.54
N GLY A 150 3.11 14.39 1.46
CA GLY A 150 2.29 13.47 2.23
C GLY A 150 1.70 12.34 1.37
N CYS A 151 0.96 11.43 2.00
CA CYS A 151 0.20 10.40 1.29
C CYS A 151 -1.29 10.46 1.67
N PRO A 152 -2.20 10.68 0.70
CA PRO A 152 -3.61 10.86 1.00
C PRO A 152 -4.24 9.61 1.62
N GLN A 153 -4.93 9.81 2.74
CA GLN A 153 -5.74 8.78 3.41
C GLN A 153 -7.25 8.94 3.12
N SER A 154 -7.61 9.86 2.23
CA SER A 154 -8.97 10.03 1.72
C SER A 154 -8.93 10.42 0.25
N PHE A 155 -9.93 9.97 -0.52
CA PHE A 155 -9.95 10.16 -1.97
C PHE A 155 -11.29 10.78 -2.38
N PRO A 156 -11.34 12.12 -2.54
CA PRO A 156 -12.56 12.80 -2.93
C PRO A 156 -13.00 12.37 -4.32
N ALA A 157 -14.31 12.31 -4.52
CA ALA A 157 -14.89 11.96 -5.81
C ALA A 157 -14.47 12.94 -6.93
N SER A 158 -14.42 12.44 -8.16
CA SER A 158 -14.29 13.21 -9.39
C SER A 158 -15.08 12.57 -10.53
N SER A 159 -15.11 13.24 -11.69
CA SER A 159 -15.79 12.76 -12.89
C SER A 159 -15.25 11.40 -13.38
N ASN A 160 -13.98 11.09 -13.11
CA ASN A 160 -13.33 9.85 -13.53
C ASN A 160 -13.13 8.86 -12.38
N GLY A 161 -13.81 9.04 -11.24
CA GLY A 161 -13.72 8.16 -10.08
C GLY A 161 -13.32 8.91 -8.81
N ARG A 162 -12.08 8.73 -8.36
CA ARG A 162 -11.55 9.36 -7.15
C ARG A 162 -10.18 10.00 -7.41
N ARG A 163 -9.93 11.14 -6.79
CA ARG A 163 -8.67 11.89 -6.95
C ARG A 163 -7.63 11.43 -5.95
N LEU A 164 -6.40 11.26 -6.43
CA LEU A 164 -5.21 11.07 -5.64
C LEU A 164 -4.47 12.40 -5.53
N ILE A 165 -4.71 13.13 -4.43
CA ILE A 165 -4.20 14.49 -4.21
C ILE A 165 -3.11 14.44 -3.16
N ALA A 166 -1.97 15.09 -3.39
CA ALA A 166 -0.94 15.26 -2.37
C ALA A 166 -1.47 16.16 -1.23
N PRO A 167 -1.68 15.64 0.00
CA PRO A 167 -2.37 16.36 1.06
C PRO A 167 -1.63 17.60 1.55
N ASN A 168 -0.30 17.65 1.44
CA ASN A 168 0.51 18.77 1.93
C ASN A 168 0.78 19.84 0.85
N GLY A 169 0.04 19.80 -0.25
CA GLY A 169 0.07 20.83 -1.30
C GLY A 169 0.76 20.39 -2.58
N GLY A 170 1.65 19.40 -2.55
CA GLY A 170 2.31 18.86 -3.75
C GLY A 170 3.03 19.93 -4.58
N ALA A 171 3.09 19.71 -5.90
CA ALA A 171 3.77 20.63 -6.81
C ALA A 171 3.09 22.01 -6.84
N GLY A 172 3.82 23.04 -6.38
CA GLY A 172 3.35 24.43 -6.40
C GLY A 172 2.08 24.70 -5.57
N GLY A 173 1.76 23.85 -4.59
CA GLY A 173 0.54 23.98 -3.78
C GLY A 173 -0.75 23.54 -4.48
N SER A 174 -0.66 22.93 -5.67
CA SER A 174 -1.82 22.52 -6.48
C SER A 174 -2.45 21.19 -6.06
N GLY A 175 -1.76 20.41 -5.22
CA GLY A 175 -2.10 19.02 -4.90
C GLY A 175 -1.69 18.01 -5.97
N ALA A 176 -1.08 18.46 -7.08
CA ALA A 176 -0.54 17.59 -8.13
C ALA A 176 0.80 16.97 -7.72
N TRP A 177 1.13 15.84 -8.36
CA TRP A 177 2.36 15.11 -8.08
C TRP A 177 3.47 15.60 -9.00
N GLY A 178 4.44 16.32 -8.44
CA GLY A 178 5.58 16.84 -9.17
C GLY A 178 6.45 15.71 -9.71
N MET A 179 6.88 15.87 -10.95
CA MET A 179 7.66 14.89 -11.69
C MET A 179 8.82 15.57 -12.41
N ALA A 180 9.94 14.85 -12.46
CA ALA A 180 11.14 15.23 -13.18
C ALA A 180 11.70 14.01 -13.92
N PHE A 181 12.55 14.25 -14.91
CA PHE A 181 13.17 13.17 -15.70
C PHE A 181 13.79 12.08 -14.81
N GLY A 182 13.39 10.83 -15.05
CA GLY A 182 13.83 9.65 -14.29
C GLY A 182 13.37 9.59 -12.83
N PHE A 183 12.40 10.42 -12.46
CA PHE A 183 11.64 10.25 -11.22
C PHE A 183 10.52 9.24 -11.46
N TYR A 184 10.33 8.37 -10.48
CA TYR A 184 9.23 7.41 -10.44
C TYR A 184 8.37 7.68 -9.22
N LEU A 185 7.07 7.61 -9.38
CA LEU A 185 6.09 7.61 -8.30
C LEU A 185 5.47 6.24 -8.21
N GLU A 186 5.27 5.76 -7.00
CA GLU A 186 4.54 4.53 -6.72
C GLU A 186 3.49 4.79 -5.65
N PHE A 187 2.27 4.37 -5.93
CA PHE A 187 1.13 4.52 -5.03
C PHE A 187 0.55 3.16 -4.74
N LEU A 188 0.24 2.88 -3.47
CA LEU A 188 -0.47 1.68 -3.06
C LEU A 188 -1.72 2.09 -2.29
N ILE A 189 -2.88 1.80 -2.86
CA ILE A 189 -4.18 2.19 -2.32
C ILE A 189 -4.93 0.94 -1.87
N PRO A 190 -5.31 0.86 -0.58
CA PRO A 190 -6.06 -0.27 -0.06
C PRO A 190 -7.50 -0.21 -0.55
N LEU A 191 -7.96 -1.34 -1.08
CA LEU A 191 -9.29 -1.56 -1.62
C LEU A 191 -9.92 -2.76 -0.91
N ARG A 192 -11.25 -2.86 -0.97
CA ARG A 192 -12.03 -3.97 -0.45
C ARG A 192 -13.05 -4.40 -1.48
N ALA A 193 -13.12 -5.70 -1.75
CA ALA A 193 -14.20 -6.26 -2.54
C ALA A 193 -15.47 -6.36 -1.68
N THR A 194 -16.59 -5.80 -2.13
CA THR A 194 -17.90 -5.91 -1.48
C THR A 194 -18.80 -6.95 -2.16
N THR A 195 -18.41 -7.41 -3.36
CA THR A 195 -19.06 -8.49 -4.09
C THR A 195 -18.01 -9.38 -4.77
N PRO A 196 -18.35 -10.62 -5.16
CA PRO A 196 -17.46 -11.45 -5.97
C PRO A 196 -17.09 -10.73 -7.28
N LEU A 197 -15.82 -10.76 -7.65
CA LEU A 197 -15.31 -10.07 -8.85
C LEU A 197 -15.17 -11.08 -10.01
N PRO A 198 -15.93 -10.92 -11.12
CA PRO A 198 -15.92 -11.87 -12.23
C PRO A 198 -14.73 -11.72 -13.19
N GLY A 199 -13.77 -10.83 -12.88
CA GLY A 199 -12.51 -10.65 -13.63
C GLY A 199 -12.55 -9.87 -14.93
N ILE A 200 -13.72 -9.39 -15.34
CA ILE A 200 -13.87 -8.56 -16.54
C ILE A 200 -13.86 -7.06 -16.24
N SER A 201 -13.90 -6.66 -14.97
CA SER A 201 -14.01 -5.26 -14.55
C SER A 201 -12.66 -4.74 -14.10
N GLN A 202 -12.18 -3.61 -14.63
CA GLN A 202 -10.83 -3.11 -14.33
C GLN A 202 -10.81 -2.02 -13.26
N ILE A 203 -9.73 -1.98 -12.49
CA ILE A 203 -9.29 -0.79 -11.76
C ILE A 203 -8.54 0.06 -12.77
N VAL A 204 -9.04 1.27 -13.05
CA VAL A 204 -8.50 2.16 -14.08
C VAL A 204 -7.89 3.38 -13.44
N TRP A 205 -6.62 3.61 -13.70
CA TRP A 205 -5.91 4.82 -13.31
C TRP A 205 -5.85 5.78 -14.48
N THR A 206 -6.24 7.03 -14.24
CA THR A 206 -6.15 8.13 -15.19
C THR A 206 -5.05 9.07 -14.73
N ILE A 207 -4.08 9.31 -15.62
CA ILE A 207 -2.93 10.18 -15.39
C ILE A 207 -3.06 11.38 -16.32
N ASN A 208 -3.10 12.57 -15.73
CA ASN A 208 -3.32 13.85 -16.39
C ASN A 208 -2.07 14.74 -16.26
N PRO A 209 -1.12 14.69 -17.20
CA PRO A 209 0.05 15.56 -17.19
C PRO A 209 -0.25 17.03 -17.51
N GLY A 210 -1.45 17.34 -18.01
CA GLY A 210 -1.84 18.71 -18.35
C GLY A 210 -3.28 18.81 -18.85
N VAL A 211 -3.73 20.04 -19.11
CA VAL A 211 -5.08 20.27 -19.64
C VAL A 211 -5.21 19.64 -21.03
N GLY A 212 -6.18 18.75 -21.20
CA GLY A 212 -6.41 18.04 -22.47
C GLY A 212 -5.41 16.92 -22.78
N GLN A 213 -4.47 16.64 -21.86
CA GLN A 213 -3.57 15.50 -21.96
C GLN A 213 -3.91 14.50 -20.86
N PHE A 214 -4.30 13.29 -21.25
CA PHE A 214 -4.55 12.20 -20.32
C PHE A 214 -4.15 10.86 -20.92
N GLY A 215 -3.84 9.91 -20.05
CA GLY A 215 -3.62 8.52 -20.41
C GLY A 215 -4.17 7.62 -19.32
N GLN A 216 -4.55 6.42 -19.71
CA GLN A 216 -5.10 5.43 -18.79
C GLN A 216 -4.22 4.18 -18.77
N VAL A 217 -4.14 3.59 -17.59
CA VAL A 217 -3.61 2.25 -17.35
C VAL A 217 -4.58 1.51 -16.45
N GLY A 218 -4.68 0.20 -16.63
CA GLY A 218 -5.66 -0.58 -15.91
C GLY A 218 -5.15 -1.97 -15.59
N VAL A 219 -5.73 -2.53 -14.52
CA VAL A 219 -5.51 -3.91 -14.12
C VAL A 219 -6.85 -4.52 -13.75
N ALA A 220 -7.12 -5.74 -14.24
CA ALA A 220 -8.25 -6.51 -13.76
C ALA A 220 -7.93 -7.03 -12.35
N PRO A 221 -8.88 -7.05 -11.39
CA PRO A 221 -8.71 -7.61 -10.05
C PRO A 221 -8.76 -9.15 -10.07
N THR A 222 -8.33 -9.75 -11.18
CA THR A 222 -8.20 -11.19 -11.36
C THR A 222 -6.89 -11.48 -12.07
N VAL A 223 -6.22 -12.52 -11.60
CA VAL A 223 -4.96 -12.97 -12.19
C VAL A 223 -5.26 -13.68 -13.49
N ASN A 224 -4.85 -13.08 -14.60
CA ASN A 224 -4.54 -13.87 -15.78
C ASN A 224 -3.24 -14.62 -15.46
N ASN A 225 -3.17 -15.92 -15.76
CA ASN A 225 -1.98 -16.77 -15.56
C ASN A 225 -0.71 -16.29 -16.31
N GLU A 226 -0.73 -15.08 -16.86
CA GLU A 226 0.35 -14.48 -17.63
C GLU A 226 1.03 -13.39 -16.81
N VAL A 227 2.33 -13.61 -16.64
CA VAL A 227 3.37 -12.64 -16.31
C VAL A 227 3.56 -12.31 -14.82
N ILE A 228 4.37 -13.16 -14.18
CA ILE A 228 5.29 -12.72 -13.12
C ILE A 228 6.44 -11.99 -13.81
N PHE A 229 6.60 -10.69 -13.55
CA PHE A 229 7.91 -10.04 -13.56
C PHE A 229 7.93 -8.94 -12.49
N ARG A 230 8.70 -9.17 -11.41
CA ARG A 230 9.88 -8.33 -11.18
C ARG A 230 10.90 -8.87 -12.19
N SER A 231 11.13 -8.18 -13.30
CA SER A 231 12.17 -8.63 -14.23
C SER A 231 13.53 -8.38 -13.57
N THR A 232 14.55 -9.13 -13.95
CA THR A 232 15.95 -8.92 -13.56
C THR A 232 16.52 -7.53 -13.92
N MET A 233 15.72 -6.62 -14.48
CA MET A 233 16.05 -5.21 -14.72
C MET A 233 15.58 -4.27 -13.59
N GLU A 234 14.85 -4.79 -12.61
CA GLU A 234 14.41 -4.08 -11.41
C GLU A 234 15.20 -4.59 -10.20
N ASP A 235 16.52 -4.41 -10.17
CA ASP A 235 17.45 -4.72 -9.06
C ASP A 235 17.12 -4.05 -7.70
N ASN A 236 15.88 -3.60 -7.53
CA ASN A 236 15.28 -3.29 -6.26
C ASN A 236 14.43 -4.49 -5.83
N GLN A 237 15.03 -5.39 -5.05
CA GLN A 237 14.29 -5.85 -3.89
C GLN A 237 13.84 -4.59 -3.13
N LEU A 238 12.61 -4.13 -3.36
CA LEU A 238 11.90 -3.45 -2.30
C LEU A 238 11.72 -4.50 -1.23
N THR A 239 12.73 -4.66 -0.39
CA THR A 239 12.61 -5.12 0.99
C THR A 239 11.95 -3.99 1.77
N LEU A 240 10.86 -3.42 1.24
CA LEU A 240 9.85 -2.80 2.07
C LEU A 240 9.13 -3.96 2.70
N ASP A 241 9.75 -4.48 3.75
CA ASP A 241 9.00 -5.15 4.77
C ASP A 241 7.93 -4.14 5.22
N LEU A 242 6.65 -4.50 5.13
CA LEU A 242 5.54 -3.67 5.66
C LEU A 242 5.76 -3.34 7.15
N CYS A 243 6.68 -4.06 7.81
CA CYS A 243 7.09 -3.87 9.19
C CYS A 243 8.26 -2.87 9.33
N SER A 244 8.83 -2.42 8.22
CA SER A 244 9.93 -1.43 8.16
C SER A 244 9.47 -0.01 7.76
N VAL A 245 8.21 0.15 7.32
CA VAL A 245 7.63 1.46 7.03
C VAL A 245 7.17 2.15 8.30
N THR A 246 7.19 3.49 8.30
CA THR A 246 6.64 4.31 9.40
C THR A 246 5.49 5.18 8.87
N PRO A 247 4.28 5.11 9.48
CA PRO A 247 3.89 4.17 10.55
C PRO A 247 3.90 2.70 10.07
N LEU A 248 4.11 1.77 11.00
CA LEU A 248 4.03 0.33 10.73
C LEU A 248 2.64 -0.01 10.18
N ALA A 249 2.58 -0.87 9.16
CA ALA A 249 1.31 -1.42 8.70
C ALA A 249 0.76 -2.43 9.73
N ALA A 250 -0.56 -2.53 9.89
CA ALA A 250 -1.12 -3.53 10.80
C ALA A 250 -0.88 -4.95 10.27
N GLY A 251 -0.46 -5.85 11.17
CA GLY A 251 -0.03 -7.21 10.81
C GLY A 251 1.50 -7.37 10.79
N CYS A 252 2.19 -6.25 10.96
CA CYS A 252 3.49 -6.10 11.57
C CYS A 252 3.32 -5.63 13.04
#